data_AF-A0A5C6SYS3-F1
#
_entry.id   AF-A0A5C6SYS3-F1
#
_cell.length_a   1.000
_cell.length_b   1.000
_cell.length_c   1.000
_cell.angle_alpha   90.00
_cell.angle_beta   90.00
_cell.angle_gamma   90.00
#
_symmetry.space_group_name_H-M   'P 1'
#
loop_
_entity.id
_entity.type
_entity.pdbx_description
1 polymer ?
#
loop_
_entity_poly.entity_id
_entity_poly.type
_entity_poly.pdbx_seq_one_letter_code
_entity_poly.pdbx_strand_id
1 'polypeptide(L)' 'MRLTTTIDPNHKYWDCQKPIGGGENCNTANDVNEKECRLCGYKIDGSMRIMAVDDNKKIIGELHSVDPQTGEMTWEYGDF' A
#
# COMPACT_ATOMS: atom_id res chain seq x y z
N MET A 1 12.10 10.21 7.43
CA MET A 1 11.22 9.03 7.25
C MET A 1 10.61 8.67 8.60
N ARG A 2 9.32 8.32 8.65
CA ARG A 2 8.52 8.03 9.87
C ARG A 2 7.84 6.67 9.71
N LEU A 3 8.23 5.70 10.55
CA LEU A 3 7.57 4.40 10.68
C LEU A 3 6.42 4.48 11.68
N THR A 4 5.25 3.98 11.31
CA THR A 4 4.08 3.97 12.19
C THR A 4 3.01 2.99 11.73
N THR A 5 2.26 2.45 12.67
CA THR A 5 1.02 1.68 12.39
C THR A 5 -0.20 2.58 12.26
N THR A 6 -0.06 3.87 12.56
CA THR A 6 -1.12 4.88 12.37
C THR A 6 -1.10 5.40 10.93
N ILE A 7 -2.25 5.37 10.26
CA ILE A 7 -2.40 5.90 8.91
C ILE A 7 -2.19 7.42 8.90
N ASP A 8 -1.32 7.90 8.01
CA ASP A 8 -1.13 9.34 7.83
C ASP A 8 -2.43 9.97 7.29
N PRO A 9 -2.86 11.16 7.76
CA PRO A 9 -4.08 11.80 7.26
C PRO A 9 -4.11 12.01 5.74
N ASN A 10 -2.95 12.14 5.09
CA ASN A 10 -2.82 12.28 3.64
C ASN A 10 -2.79 10.94 2.91
N HIS A 11 -2.66 9.80 3.60
CA HIS A 11 -2.70 8.48 2.98
C HIS A 11 -4.16 8.07 2.74
N LYS A 12 -4.56 8.16 1.48
CA LYS A 12 -5.94 7.92 1.02
C LYS A 12 -6.08 6.60 0.30
N TYR A 13 -5.02 6.22 -0.41
CA TYR A 13 -5.01 5.02 -1.20
C TYR A 13 -3.70 4.25 -1.03
N TRP A 14 -3.77 2.94 -1.18
CA TRP A 14 -2.59 2.13 -1.45
C TRP A 14 -2.62 1.65 -2.90
N ASP A 15 -1.47 1.70 -3.55
CA ASP A 15 -1.35 1.31 -4.96
C ASP A 15 -0.88 -0.15 -5.10
N CYS A 16 -1.69 -0.95 -5.78
CA CYS A 16 -1.46 -2.38 -5.94
C CYS A 16 -0.40 -2.65 -7.01
N GLN A 17 0.85 -2.91 -6.59
CA GLN A 17 1.97 -3.21 -7.47
C GLN A 17 2.09 -4.69 -7.87
N LYS A 18 1.05 -5.52 -7.67
CA LYS A 18 1.08 -6.93 -8.05
C LYS A 18 1.31 -7.07 -9.57
N PRO A 19 2.30 -7.86 -10.02
CA PRO A 19 2.47 -8.15 -11.43
C PRO A 19 1.25 -8.87 -12.01
N ILE A 20 0.75 -8.42 -13.16
CA ILE A 20 -0.41 -9.01 -13.86
C ILE A 20 -0.03 -9.70 -15.19
N GLY A 21 1.27 -9.78 -15.50
CA GLY A 21 1.81 -10.38 -16.72
C GLY A 21 2.24 -9.32 -17.74
N GLY A 22 3.00 -9.74 -18.76
CA GLY A 22 3.44 -8.83 -19.84
C GLY A 22 4.42 -7.73 -19.43
N GLY A 23 4.97 -7.79 -18.21
CA GLY A 23 5.79 -6.70 -17.64
C GLY A 23 4.98 -5.59 -16.97
N GLU A 24 3.67 -5.78 -16.81
CA GLU A 24 2.77 -4.79 -16.20
C GLU A 24 2.41 -5.13 -14.75
N ASN A 25 2.16 -4.09 -13.97
CA ASN A 25 1.62 -4.16 -12.62
C ASN A 25 0.15 -3.74 -12.60
N CYS A 26 -0.59 -4.20 -11.60
CA CYS A 26 -2.01 -3.91 -11.44
C CYS A 26 -2.30 -2.40 -11.31
N ASN A 27 -1.44 -1.63 -10.63
CA ASN A 27 -1.50 -0.17 -10.45
C ASN A 27 -2.89 0.38 -10.07
N THR A 28 -3.67 -0.44 -9.37
CA THR A 28 -4.99 -0.04 -8.89
C THR A 28 -4.82 0.63 -7.55
N ALA A 29 -5.24 1.90 -7.46
CA ALA A 29 -5.43 2.59 -6.21
C ALA A 29 -6.67 2.03 -5.50
N ASN A 30 -6.48 1.49 -4.31
CA ASN A 30 -7.53 0.97 -3.42
C ASN A 30 -7.63 1.90 -2.21
N ASP A 31 -8.80 1.99 -1.58
CA ASP A 31 -8.97 2.82 -0.37
C ASP A 31 -8.01 2.33 0.72
N VAL A 32 -7.43 3.24 1.50
CA VAL A 32 -6.46 2.91 2.57
C VAL A 32 -7.01 1.90 3.59
N ASN A 33 -8.33 1.82 3.76
CA ASN A 33 -8.98 0.88 4.67
C ASN A 33 -9.28 -0.49 4.04
N GLU A 34 -9.19 -0.61 2.70
CA GLU A 34 -9.33 -1.89 2.01
C GLU A 34 -8.06 -2.73 2.19
N LYS A 35 -8.22 -4.03 2.46
CA LYS A 35 -7.09 -4.97 2.59
C LYS A 35 -6.90 -5.88 1.37
N GLU A 36 -7.76 -5.73 0.37
CA GLU A 36 -7.77 -6.54 -0.83
C GLU A 36 -7.94 -5.64 -2.06
N CYS A 37 -7.12 -5.87 -3.09
CA CYS A 37 -7.19 -5.12 -4.33
C CYS A 37 -8.48 -5.45 -5.08
N ARG A 38 -9.30 -4.44 -5.34
CA ARG A 38 -10.59 -4.59 -6.02
C ARG A 38 -10.51 -5.08 -7.47
N LEU A 39 -9.34 -4.98 -8.10
CA LEU A 39 -9.14 -5.41 -9.49
C LEU A 39 -8.56 -6.83 -9.59
N CYS A 40 -7.48 -7.12 -8.85
CA CYS A 40 -6.74 -8.38 -9.02
C CYS A 40 -6.85 -9.36 -7.84
N GLY A 41 -7.61 -9.01 -6.79
CA GLY A 41 -7.85 -9.85 -5.61
C GLY A 41 -6.62 -10.05 -4.71
N TYR A 42 -5.54 -9.28 -4.92
CA TYR A 42 -4.36 -9.35 -4.06
C TYR A 42 -4.69 -8.87 -2.65
N LYS A 43 -4.33 -9.66 -1.65
CA LYS A 43 -4.48 -9.31 -0.23
C LYS A 43 -3.15 -8.81 0.31
N ILE A 44 -3.17 -7.69 1.03
CA ILE A 44 -1.96 -7.16 1.65
C ILE A 44 -1.41 -8.18 2.65
N ASP A 45 -0.26 -8.76 2.33
CA ASP A 45 0.43 -9.79 3.14
C ASP A 45 1.91 -9.48 3.37
N GLY A 46 2.38 -8.31 2.90
CA GLY A 46 3.78 -7.88 3.01
C GLY A 46 4.75 -8.58 2.03
N SER A 47 4.26 -9.43 1.13
CA SER A 47 5.11 -10.14 0.15
C SER A 47 5.56 -9.26 -1.02
N MET A 48 4.90 -8.12 -1.23
CA MET A 48 5.22 -7.17 -2.30
C MET A 48 5.30 -5.74 -1.78
N ARG A 49 6.01 -4.90 -2.54
CA ARG A 49 6.04 -3.46 -2.30
C ARG A 49 4.65 -2.87 -2.54
N ILE A 50 4.20 -2.01 -1.64
CA ILE A 50 2.92 -1.30 -1.76
C ILE A 50 3.17 0.16 -1.46
N MET A 51 2.73 1.06 -2.35
CA MET A 51 2.94 2.49 -2.19
C MET A 51 1.74 3.14 -1.49
N ALA A 52 2.00 4.02 -0.53
CA ALA A 52 1.00 4.88 0.07
C ALA A 52 0.83 6.15 -0.78
N VAL A 53 -0.42 6.49 -1.09
CA VAL A 53 -0.77 7.50 -2.08
C VAL A 53 -1.82 8.46 -1.52
N ASP A 54 -1.70 9.74 -1.85
CA ASP A 54 -2.66 10.78 -1.47
C ASP A 54 -3.81 10.99 -2.49
N ASP A 55 -4.71 11.92 -2.19
CA ASP A 55 -5.84 12.28 -3.08
C ASP A 55 -5.39 12.81 -4.47
N ASN A 56 -4.14 13.28 -4.59
CA ASN A 56 -3.57 13.81 -5.81
C ASN A 56 -2.73 12.77 -6.58
N LYS A 57 -2.78 11.50 -6.17
CA LYS A 57 -1.96 10.40 -6.72
C LYS A 57 -0.46 10.58 -6.46
N LYS A 58 -0.06 11.39 -5.49
CA LYS A 58 1.33 11.53 -5.08
C LYS A 58 1.71 10.39 -4.14
N ILE A 59 2.87 9.78 -4.36
CA ILE A 59 3.46 8.84 -3.43
C ILE A 59 3.96 9.61 -2.20
N ILE A 60 3.53 9.15 -1.02
CA ILE A 60 3.89 9.77 0.26
C ILE A 60 4.49 8.77 1.25
N GLY A 61 4.56 7.50 0.85
CA GLY A 61 5.02 6.42 1.70
C GLY A 61 5.02 5.07 1.00
N GLU A 62 5.39 4.05 1.76
CA GLU A 62 5.28 2.66 1.38
C GLU A 62 4.96 1.76 2.58
N LEU A 63 4.42 0.58 2.31
CA LEU A 63 4.22 -0.44 3.31
C LEU A 63 5.58 -1.01 3.70
N HIS A 64 5.95 -0.85 4.97
CA HIS A 64 7.23 -1.33 5.49
C HIS A 64 7.15 -2.80 5.91
N SER A 65 6.09 -3.16 6.64
CA SER A 65 5.89 -4.54 7.11
C SER A 65 4.43 -4.84 7.45
N VAL A 66 4.11 -6.13 7.48
CA VAL A 66 2.85 -6.66 8.00
C VAL A 66 3.19 -7.70 9.06
N ASP A 67 2.61 -7.57 10.25
CA ASP A 67 2.70 -8.61 11.26
C ASP A 67 1.90 -9.85 10.80
N PRO A 68 2.53 -11.03 10.63
CA PRO A 68 1.86 -12.21 10.09
C PRO A 68 0.86 -12.86 11.06
N GLN A 69 0.90 -12.54 12.35
CA GLN A 69 -0.01 -13.06 13.36
C GLN A 69 -1.23 -12.16 13.54
N THR A 70 -1.04 -10.84 13.55
CA THR A 70 -2.11 -9.87 13.84
C THR A 70 -2.65 -9.18 12.60
N GLY A 71 -1.90 -9.17 11.50
CA GLY A 71 -2.21 -8.38 10.30
C GLY A 71 -2.02 -6.87 10.50
N GLU A 72 -1.33 -6.44 11.57
CA GLU A 72 -1.00 -5.04 11.79
C GLU A 72 0.00 -4.57 10.73
N MET A 73 -0.31 -3.43 10.09
CA MET A 73 0.50 -2.87 9.00
C MET A 73 1.33 -1.71 9.52
N THR A 74 2.65 -1.78 9.31
CA THR A 74 3.55 -0.65 9.56
C THR A 74 3.86 0.04 8.25
N TRP A 75 3.60 1.34 8.18
CA TRP A 75 3.86 2.20 7.03
C TRP A 75 5.07 3.08 7.28
N GLU A 76 5.84 3.34 6.23
CA GLU A 76 6.94 4.30 6.20
C GLU A 76 6.53 5.53 5.38
N TYR A 77 6.45 6.69 6.02
CA TYR A 77 6.14 7.96 5.37
C TYR A 77 7.36 8.87 5.29
N GLY A 78 7.50 9.63 4.19
CA GLY A 78 8.68 10.48 3.96
C GLY A 78 8.67 11.15 2.59
N ASP A 79 9.83 11.66 2.17
CA ASP A 79 10.02 12.17 0.81
C ASP A 79 10.25 10.99 -0.15
N PHE A 80 9.29 10.77 -1.05
CA PHE A 80 9.27 9.75 -2.10
C PHE A 80 9.10 10.39 -3.49
#